data_AF-A0A7S2IJ94-F1
#
_entry.id   AF-A0A7S2IJ94-F1
#
_cell.length_a   1.000
_cell.length_b   1.000
_cell.length_c   1.000
_cell.angle_alpha   90.00
_cell.angle_beta   90.00
_cell.angle_gamma   90.00
#
_symmetry.space_group_name_H-M   'P 1'
#
loop_
_entity.id
_entity.type
_entity.pdbx_description
1 polymer ?
#
loop_
_entity_poly.entity_id
_entity_poly.type
_entity_poly.pdbx_seq_one_letter_code
_entity_poly.pdbx_strand_id
1 'polypeptide(L)'
;FTFDIDGLRVFFPYDGIYPEQYKYMCELKRALDAKGNGVLEMPTGTGKTVTLFALITSYQYAHPEVGKLIYCTRTVPEMSKALEELRVVIDYRVKRLAEDWKANG
;
A
#
# COMPACT_ATOMS: atom_id res chain seq x y z
N PHE A 1 9.49 2.76 -6.42
CA PHE A 1 9.12 3.87 -7.32
C PHE A 1 7.69 4.35 -7.02
N THR A 2 7.15 5.31 -7.77
CA THR A 2 5.74 5.72 -7.65
C THR A 2 5.02 5.51 -8.97
N PHE A 3 3.74 5.18 -8.93
CA PHE A 3 2.89 5.01 -10.10
C PHE A 3 1.45 5.41 -9.78
N ASP A 4 0.63 5.58 -10.81
CA ASP A 4 -0.77 5.99 -10.68
C ASP A 4 -1.71 4.78 -10.77
N ILE A 5 -2.73 4.76 -9.91
CA ILE A 5 -3.90 3.89 -10.06
C ILE A 5 -5.14 4.79 -9.95
N ASP A 6 -5.78 5.06 -11.07
CA ASP A 6 -7.03 5.84 -11.14
C ASP A 6 -6.97 7.16 -10.35
N GLY A 7 -5.90 7.94 -10.57
CA GLY A 7 -5.67 9.24 -9.91
C GLY A 7 -5.06 9.16 -8.50
N LEU A 8 -4.76 7.96 -8.01
CA LEU A 8 -4.04 7.76 -6.76
C LEU A 8 -2.55 7.51 -7.02
N ARG A 9 -1.69 8.41 -6.53
CA ARG A 9 -0.24 8.19 -6.50
C ARG A 9 0.13 7.15 -5.44
N VAL A 10 0.54 5.97 -5.88
CA VAL A 10 0.98 4.87 -5.02
C VAL A 10 2.49 4.92 -4.79
N PHE A 11 2.90 4.84 -3.52
CA PHE A 11 4.30 4.77 -3.10
C PHE A 11 4.72 3.32 -2.87
N PHE A 12 5.56 2.77 -3.76
CA PHE A 12 5.95 1.36 -3.72
C PHE A 12 7.45 1.20 -3.43
N PRO A 13 7.85 0.42 -2.42
CA PRO A 13 9.21 0.44 -1.88
C PRO A 13 10.25 -0.34 -2.70
N TYR A 14 9.86 -0.96 -3.82
CA TYR A 14 10.75 -1.72 -4.70
C TYR A 14 10.91 -1.05 -6.06
N ASP A 15 11.77 -1.61 -6.92
CA ASP A 15 12.12 -1.08 -8.24
C ASP A 15 11.16 -1.50 -9.37
N GLY A 16 10.35 -2.54 -9.14
CA GLY A 16 9.31 -2.99 -10.08
C GLY A 16 8.07 -3.52 -9.36
N ILE A 17 6.95 -3.59 -10.09
CA ILE A 17 5.69 -4.19 -9.64
C ILE A 17 5.29 -5.28 -10.63
N TYR A 18 4.80 -6.42 -10.11
CA TYR A 18 4.28 -7.48 -10.94
C TYR A 18 2.84 -7.18 -11.41
N PRO A 19 2.41 -7.65 -12.60
CA PRO A 19 1.05 -7.42 -13.10
C PRO A 19 -0.06 -7.85 -12.12
N GLU A 20 0.15 -8.94 -11.40
CA GLU A 20 -0.81 -9.46 -10.41
C GLU A 20 -0.93 -8.53 -9.20
N GLN A 21 0.19 -7.94 -8.75
CA GLN A 21 0.18 -6.95 -7.67
C GLN A 21 -0.57 -5.69 -8.09
N TYR A 22 -0.34 -5.22 -9.32
CA TYR A 22 -1.06 -4.06 -9.87
C TYR A 22 -2.57 -4.34 -9.91
N LYS A 23 -2.98 -5.48 -10.47
CA LYS A 23 -4.40 -5.88 -10.53
C LYS A 23 -5.03 -5.99 -9.14
N TYR A 24 -4.31 -6.56 -8.18
CA TYR A 24 -4.75 -6.63 -6.78
C TYR A 24 -5.00 -5.22 -6.20
N MET A 25 -4.10 -4.29 -6.46
CA MET A 25 -4.25 -2.91 -6.00
C MET A 25 -5.44 -2.19 -6.65
N CYS A 26 -5.71 -2.41 -7.94
CA CYS A 26 -6.89 -1.85 -8.60
C CYS A 26 -8.19 -2.31 -7.92
N GLU A 27 -8.34 -3.60 -7.66
CA GLU A 27 -9.54 -4.14 -7.00
C GLU A 27 -9.66 -3.68 -5.54
N LEU A 28 -8.53 -3.57 -4.83
CA LEU A 28 -8.51 -3.04 -3.47
C LEU A 28 -8.91 -1.56 -3.43
N LYS A 29 -8.40 -0.74 -4.36
CA LYS A 29 -8.78 0.69 -4.47
C LYS A 29 -10.28 0.81 -4.74
N ARG A 30 -10.80 0.03 -5.68
CA ARG A 30 -12.23 0.01 -6.00
C ARG A 30 -13.10 -0.33 -4.79
N ALA A 31 -12.68 -1.29 -3.96
CA ALA A 31 -13.39 -1.63 -2.73
C ALA A 31 -13.37 -0.49 -1.69
N LEU A 32 -12.22 0.19 -1.53
CA LEU A 32 -12.08 1.36 -0.66
C LEU A 32 -12.96 2.53 -1.12
N ASP A 33 -12.94 2.84 -2.42
CA ASP A 33 -13.73 3.91 -3.02
C ASP A 33 -15.24 3.68 -2.86
N ALA A 34 -15.68 2.43 -2.97
CA ALA A 34 -17.08 2.04 -2.76
C ALA A 34 -17.50 2.09 -1.27
N LYS A 35 -16.57 2.30 -0.33
CA LYS A 35 -16.79 2.23 1.13
C LYS A 35 -17.49 0.93 1.55
N GLY A 36 -17.18 -0.16 0.85
CA GLY A 36 -17.81 -1.46 1.01
C GLY A 36 -16.84 -2.55 1.45
N ASN A 37 -17.36 -3.77 1.58
CA ASN A 37 -16.55 -4.95 1.86
C ASN A 37 -16.03 -5.57 0.56
N GLY A 38 -14.83 -6.13 0.59
CA GLY A 38 -14.24 -6.85 -0.53
C GLY A 38 -13.54 -8.13 -0.06
N VAL A 39 -13.56 -9.15 -0.91
CA VAL A 39 -12.76 -10.37 -0.72
C VAL A 39 -11.72 -10.40 -1.81
N LEU A 40 -10.45 -10.38 -1.41
CA LEU A 40 -9.32 -10.32 -2.34
C LEU A 40 -8.41 -11.51 -2.10
N GLU A 41 -8.16 -12.28 -3.16
CA GLU A 41 -7.23 -13.39 -3.13
C GLU A 41 -5.97 -13.03 -3.92
N MET A 42 -4.80 -13.34 -3.36
CA MET A 42 -3.54 -13.31 -4.10
C MET A 42 -2.68 -14.53 -3.73
N PRO A 43 -2.02 -15.19 -4.70
CA PRO A 43 -1.17 -16.35 -4.45
C PRO A 43 -0.08 -16.08 -3.42
N THR A 44 0.36 -17.11 -2.70
CA THR A 44 1.47 -17.00 -1.75
C THR A 44 2.79 -16.67 -2.47
N GLY A 45 3.70 -15.98 -1.77
CA GLY A 45 5.03 -15.63 -2.31
C GLY A 45 5.08 -14.40 -3.23
N THR A 46 3.96 -13.74 -3.51
CA THR A 46 3.86 -12.62 -4.46
C THR A 46 3.92 -11.23 -3.82
N GLY A 47 4.31 -11.11 -2.55
CA GLY A 47 4.44 -9.80 -1.87
C GLY A 47 3.10 -9.12 -1.54
N LYS A 48 2.07 -9.90 -1.16
CA LYS A 48 0.72 -9.38 -0.86
C LYS A 48 0.65 -8.33 0.22
N THR A 49 1.45 -8.50 1.25
CA THR A 49 1.37 -7.66 2.43
C THR A 49 1.96 -6.27 2.14
N VAL A 50 3.15 -6.19 1.52
CA VAL A 50 3.68 -4.92 0.97
C VAL A 50 2.71 -4.27 -0.03
N THR A 51 2.14 -5.04 -0.95
CA THR A 51 1.18 -4.53 -1.95
C THR A 51 -0.04 -3.89 -1.29
N LEU A 52 -0.64 -4.56 -0.31
CA LEU A 52 -1.75 -4.05 0.47
C LEU A 52 -1.38 -2.76 1.23
N PHE A 53 -0.26 -2.75 1.96
CA PHE A 53 0.15 -1.58 2.72
C PHE A 53 0.53 -0.40 1.83
N ALA A 54 1.21 -0.62 0.72
CA ALA A 54 1.58 0.43 -0.22
C ALA A 54 0.34 1.16 -0.74
N LEU A 55 -0.71 0.42 -1.12
CA LEU A 55 -1.95 1.04 -1.57
C LEU A 55 -2.70 1.74 -0.44
N ILE A 56 -2.98 1.06 0.68
CA ILE A 56 -3.82 1.62 1.75
C ILE A 56 -3.18 2.87 2.35
N THR A 57 -1.87 2.85 2.59
CA THR A 57 -1.19 4.02 3.15
C THR A 57 -1.17 5.18 2.15
N SER A 58 -0.98 4.91 0.85
CA SER A 58 -1.09 5.94 -0.20
C SER A 58 -2.51 6.52 -0.27
N TYR A 59 -3.53 5.66 -0.16
CA TYR A 59 -4.94 6.05 -0.11
C TYR A 59 -5.22 6.98 1.08
N GLN A 60 -4.81 6.60 2.29
CA GLN A 60 -4.96 7.44 3.49
C GLN A 60 -4.20 8.77 3.40
N TYR A 61 -3.08 8.81 2.67
CA TYR A 61 -2.35 10.05 2.45
C TYR A 61 -3.10 11.01 1.53
N ALA A 62 -3.75 10.50 0.49
CA ALA A 62 -4.61 11.29 -0.41
C ALA A 62 -5.98 11.63 0.21
N HIS A 63 -6.45 10.80 1.14
CA HIS A 63 -7.76 10.88 1.78
C HIS A 63 -7.66 10.87 3.32
N PRO A 64 -7.31 12.01 3.96
CA PRO A 64 -7.14 12.09 5.41
C PRO A 64 -8.39 11.78 6.23
N GLU A 65 -9.58 11.83 5.61
CA GLU A 65 -10.86 11.43 6.20
C GLU A 65 -10.97 9.92 6.44
N VAL A 66 -10.12 9.12 5.79
CA VAL A 66 -10.07 7.67 5.98
C VAL A 66 -9.48 7.38 7.35
N GLY A 67 -10.20 6.58 8.14
CA GLY A 67 -9.80 6.19 9.48
C GLY A 67 -8.57 5.26 9.52
N LYS A 68 -8.33 4.69 10.70
CA LYS A 68 -7.17 3.81 10.93
C LYS A 68 -7.30 2.48 10.18
N LEU A 69 -6.17 1.94 9.73
CA LEU A 69 -6.08 0.56 9.23
C LEU A 69 -6.00 -0.41 10.41
N ILE A 70 -6.92 -1.37 10.47
CA ILE A 70 -6.87 -2.52 11.38
C ILE A 70 -6.46 -3.74 10.55
N TYR A 71 -5.27 -4.28 10.82
CA TYR A 71 -4.74 -5.44 10.12
C TYR A 71 -4.63 -6.63 11.07
N CYS A 72 -5.40 -7.69 10.81
CA CYS A 72 -5.48 -8.86 11.66
C CYS A 72 -4.68 -10.02 11.07
N THR A 73 -3.81 -10.63 11.87
CA THR A 73 -3.06 -11.85 11.53
C THR A 73 -3.48 -13.02 12.42
N ARG A 74 -3.14 -14.25 12.03
CA ARG A 74 -3.48 -15.44 12.82
C ARG A 74 -2.45 -15.68 13.92
N THR A 75 -1.18 -15.36 13.66
CA THR A 75 -0.08 -15.66 14.58
C THR A 75 0.80 -14.43 14.83
N VAL A 76 1.56 -14.47 15.93
CA VAL A 76 2.52 -13.41 16.30
C VAL A 76 3.66 -13.27 15.27
N PRO A 77 4.27 -14.36 14.74
CA PRO A 77 5.27 -14.23 13.68
C PRO A 77 4.75 -13.53 12.42
N GLU A 78 3.51 -13.83 12.01
CA GLU A 78 2.86 -13.12 10.89
C GLU A 78 2.67 -11.63 11.19
N MET A 79 2.29 -11.28 12.43
CA MET A 79 2.14 -9.89 12.87
C MET A 79 3.47 -9.14 12.79
N SER A 80 4.55 -9.71 13.34
CA SER A 80 5.88 -9.10 13.33
C SER A 80 6.36 -8.85 11.91
N LYS A 81 6.22 -9.85 11.02
CA LYS A 81 6.57 -9.71 9.61
C LYS A 81 5.76 -8.62 8.91
N ALA A 82 4.46 -8.54 9.18
CA ALA A 82 3.61 -7.48 8.63
C ALA A 82 4.05 -6.08 9.11
N LEU A 83 4.44 -5.93 10.37
CA LEU A 83 4.96 -4.67 10.91
C LEU A 83 6.29 -4.26 10.26
N GLU A 84 7.19 -5.21 10.01
CA GLU A 84 8.44 -4.96 9.29
C GLU A 84 8.17 -4.47 7.86
N GLU A 85 7.28 -5.15 7.13
CA GLU A 85 6.89 -4.75 5.78
C GLU A 85 6.20 -3.38 5.75
N LEU A 86 5.33 -3.10 6.72
CA LEU A 86 4.69 -1.79 6.86
C LEU A 86 5.73 -0.70 7.10
N ARG A 87 6.73 -0.94 7.96
CA ARG A 87 7.81 0.02 8.22
C ARG A 87 8.57 0.36 6.94
N VAL A 88 8.91 -0.65 6.13
CA VAL A 88 9.57 -0.46 4.83
C VAL A 88 8.74 0.44 3.91
N VAL A 89 7.42 0.21 3.82
CA VAL A 89 6.51 1.04 3.02
C VAL A 89 6.47 2.49 3.50
N ILE A 90 6.34 2.70 4.82
CA ILE A 90 6.24 4.03 5.42
C ILE A 90 7.55 4.80 5.25
N ASP A 91 8.69 4.18 5.56
CA ASP A 91 10.01 4.79 5.43
C ASP A 91 10.28 5.20 3.97
N TYR A 92 9.90 4.35 3.01
CA TYR A 92 10.00 4.68 1.59
C TYR A 92 9.16 5.90 1.21
N ARG A 93 7.88 5.95 1.62
CA ARG A 93 7.00 7.08 1.33
C ARG A 93 7.53 8.38 1.92
N VAL A 94 7.96 8.36 3.18
CA VAL A 94 8.53 9.54 3.86
C VAL A 94 9.77 10.04 3.13
N LYS A 95 10.70 9.13 2.79
CA LYS A 95 11.90 9.47 2.02
C LYS A 95 11.55 10.11 0.68
N ARG A 96 10.62 9.52 -0.08
CA ARG A 96 10.21 10.02 -1.39
C ARG A 96 9.56 11.40 -1.31
N LEU A 97 8.69 11.64 -0.32
CA LEU A 97 8.07 12.95 -0.13
C LEU A 97 9.11 14.04 0.23
N ALA A 98 10.14 13.69 1.00
CA ALA A 98 11.23 14.60 1.32
C ALA A 98 12.10 14.94 0.09
N GLU A 99 12.33 13.96 -0.80
CA GLU A 99 13.01 14.18 -2.08
C GLU A 99 12.20 15.10 -3.00
N ASP A 100 10.89 14.85 -3.14
CA ASP A 100 10.00 15.68 -3.93
C ASP A 100 9.96 17.13 -3.41
N TRP A 101 9.95 17.32 -2.09
CA TRP A 101 9.98 18.66 -1.49
C TRP A 101 11.27 19.43 -1.83
N LYS A 102 12.42 18.76 -1.77
CA LYS A 102 13.73 19.36 -2.12
C LYS A 102 13.86 19.70 -3.61
N ALA A 103 13.17 18.96 -4.48
CA ALA A 103 13.20 19.20 -5.92
C ALA A 103 12.29 20.36 -6.35
N ASN A 104 11.28 20.69 -5.56
CA ASN A 104 10.26 21.70 -5.86
C ASN A 104 10.40 23.00 -5.05
N GLY A 105 11.34 23.07 -4.10
CA GLY A 105 11.64 24.25 -3.28
C GLY A 105 12.98 24.86 -3.65
#